data_AF-A0A5N9BRL2-F1
#
_entry.id   AF-A0A5N9BRL2-F1
#
_cell.length_a   1.000
_cell.length_b   1.000
_cell.length_c   1.000
_cell.angle_alpha   90.00
_cell.angle_beta   90.00
_cell.angle_gamma   90.00
#
_symmetry.space_group_name_H-M   'P 1'
#
loop_
_entity.id
_entity.type
_entity.pdbx_description
1 polymer ?
#
loop_
_entity_poly.entity_id
_entity_poly.type
_entity_poly.pdbx_seq_one_letter_code
_entity_poly.pdbx_strand_id
1 'polypeptide(L)'
;RRIAKVVKGGRRLRFNALVVVGDGQGEVGVGLGKALVIPDAVRKGNAVARRDTVKIPIRGTTIPQKITVKKGATIVMIKPAGEGTGVIAAGAMRAILELGGVKDVVGKSLGSRNPINIVYATMEALRQLKDPDVELNRRLGRPMPSEATKVETIPVGANPDSAQPDLSQLESSEVVESLMSQRPGETLEGD
;
A
#
# COMPACT_ATOMS: atom_id res chain seq x y z
N ARG A 1 20.76 -17.73 6.10
CA ARG A 1 21.40 -18.51 7.20
C ARG A 1 21.76 -19.91 6.70
N ARG A 2 23.01 -20.35 6.85
CA ARG A 2 23.43 -21.74 6.56
C ARG A 2 23.01 -22.65 7.71
N ILE A 3 22.41 -23.80 7.41
CA ILE A 3 22.00 -24.83 8.37
C ILE A 3 22.55 -26.19 7.91
N ALA A 4 22.72 -27.13 8.84
CA ALA A 4 23.31 -28.43 8.55
C ALA A 4 22.53 -29.55 9.24
N LYS A 5 22.30 -30.66 8.53
CA LYS A 5 21.91 -31.95 9.13
C LYS A 5 23.15 -32.83 9.21
N VAL A 6 23.49 -33.29 10.41
CA VAL A 6 24.60 -34.24 10.62
C VAL A 6 24.11 -35.66 10.29
N VAL A 7 24.91 -36.42 9.55
CA VAL A 7 24.67 -37.82 9.19
C VAL A 7 25.96 -38.62 9.38
N LYS A 8 25.89 -39.96 9.35
CA LYS A 8 27.06 -40.85 9.56
C LYS A 8 28.25 -40.52 8.64
N GLY A 9 28.00 -40.02 7.42
CA GLY A 9 29.03 -39.63 6.44
C GLY A 9 29.35 -38.12 6.36
N GLY A 10 28.95 -37.30 7.34
CA GLY A 10 29.31 -35.88 7.38
C GLY A 10 28.12 -34.93 7.56
N ARG A 11 28.23 -33.70 7.04
CA ARG A 11 27.22 -32.63 7.23
C ARG A 11 26.55 -32.29 5.90
N ARG A 12 25.25 -32.57 5.78
CA ARG A 12 24.43 -32.11 4.65
C ARG A 12 24.02 -30.65 4.88
N LEU A 13 24.64 -29.73 4.13
CA LEU A 13 24.39 -28.30 4.22
C LEU A 13 23.15 -27.89 3.41
N ARG A 14 22.41 -26.91 3.94
CA ARG A 14 21.29 -26.24 3.28
C ARG A 14 21.30 -24.76 3.66
N PHE A 15 20.64 -23.94 2.86
CA PHE A 15 20.43 -22.53 3.15
C PHE A 15 18.97 -22.27 3.49
N ASN A 16 18.77 -21.45 4.51
CA ASN A 16 17.49 -20.91 4.92
C ASN A 16 17.47 -19.41 4.61
N ALA A 17 16.44 -18.94 3.93
CA ALA A 17 16.17 -17.55 3.61
C ALA A 17 14.82 -17.14 4.21
N LEU A 18 14.84 -16.07 5.01
CA LEU A 18 13.63 -15.38 5.45
C LEU A 18 13.44 -14.21 4.51
N VAL A 19 12.29 -14.14 3.86
CA VAL A 19 11.99 -13.13 2.85
C VAL A 19 10.73 -12.36 3.24
N VAL A 20 10.74 -11.07 2.97
CA VAL A 20 9.62 -10.15 3.16
C VAL A 20 9.25 -9.61 1.78
N VAL A 21 7.97 -9.54 1.48
CA VAL A 21 7.42 -8.99 0.25
C VAL A 21 6.36 -7.97 0.67
N GLY A 22 6.31 -6.81 0.00
CA GLY A 22 5.25 -5.84 0.21
C GLY A 22 5.13 -4.90 -0.99
N ASP A 23 4.00 -4.23 -1.08
CA ASP A 23 3.63 -3.32 -2.18
C ASP A 23 3.88 -1.83 -1.85
N GLY A 24 4.25 -1.53 -0.60
CA GLY A 24 4.40 -0.16 -0.11
C GLY A 24 3.08 0.60 0.08
N GLN A 25 1.93 -0.06 -0.10
CA GLN A 25 0.59 0.54 -0.05
C GLN A 25 -0.29 -0.11 1.02
N GLY A 26 0.32 -0.73 2.03
CA GLY A 26 -0.39 -1.35 3.14
C GLY A 26 -0.54 -2.87 3.01
N GLU A 27 0.12 -3.54 2.08
CA GLU A 27 0.10 -4.99 1.99
C GLU A 27 1.52 -5.57 2.19
N VAL A 28 1.66 -6.52 3.14
CA VAL A 28 2.94 -7.15 3.45
C VAL A 28 2.80 -8.65 3.73
N GLY A 29 3.77 -9.43 3.27
CA GLY A 29 3.83 -10.87 3.41
C GLY A 29 5.23 -11.33 3.78
N VAL A 30 5.31 -12.48 4.47
CA VAL A 30 6.59 -13.04 4.93
C VAL A 30 6.67 -14.53 4.65
N GLY A 31 7.85 -15.01 4.28
CA GLY A 31 8.04 -16.40 3.87
C GLY A 31 9.40 -16.94 4.28
N LEU A 32 9.41 -18.20 4.71
CA LEU A 32 10.63 -18.94 5.02
C LEU A 32 10.90 -19.98 3.94
N GLY A 33 12.02 -19.83 3.24
CA GLY A 33 12.46 -20.76 2.20
C GLY A 33 13.70 -21.55 2.60
N LYS A 34 13.72 -22.84 2.29
CA LYS A 34 14.88 -23.72 2.52
C LYS A 34 15.25 -24.51 1.27
N ALA A 35 16.51 -24.45 0.88
CA ALA A 35 17.02 -25.17 -0.29
C ALA A 35 18.51 -25.55 -0.13
N LEU A 36 19.06 -26.26 -1.12
CA LEU A 36 20.48 -26.59 -1.19
C LEU A 36 21.33 -25.40 -1.64
N VAL A 37 20.76 -24.55 -2.50
CA VAL A 37 21.40 -23.37 -3.10
C VAL A 37 20.61 -22.12 -2.71
N ILE A 38 21.28 -20.97 -2.56
CA ILE A 38 20.69 -19.72 -2.03
C ILE A 38 19.54 -19.18 -2.90
N PRO A 39 19.71 -18.95 -4.21
CA PRO A 39 18.64 -18.48 -5.10
C PRO A 39 17.35 -19.31 -5.00
N ASP A 40 17.46 -20.63 -4.89
CA ASP A 40 16.29 -21.49 -4.75
C ASP A 40 15.60 -21.35 -3.40
N ALA A 41 16.36 -21.07 -2.33
CA ALA A 41 15.78 -20.78 -1.03
C ALA A 41 14.99 -19.45 -1.08
N VAL A 42 15.52 -18.43 -1.75
CA VAL A 42 14.84 -17.14 -1.93
C VAL A 42 13.58 -17.29 -2.78
N ARG A 43 13.65 -18.01 -3.92
CA ARG A 43 12.47 -18.28 -4.77
C ARG A 43 11.36 -18.97 -3.99
N LYS A 44 11.69 -19.99 -3.18
CA LYS A 44 10.72 -20.67 -2.31
C LYS A 44 10.16 -19.73 -1.24
N GLY A 45 11.01 -18.89 -0.64
CA GLY A 45 10.58 -17.87 0.31
C GLY A 45 9.58 -16.90 -0.30
N ASN A 46 9.84 -16.39 -1.51
CA ASN A 46 8.95 -15.49 -2.24
C ASN A 46 7.59 -16.14 -2.54
N ALA A 47 7.59 -17.39 -2.98
CA ALA A 47 6.35 -18.11 -3.29
C ALA A 47 5.46 -18.30 -2.06
N VAL A 48 6.05 -18.46 -0.87
CA VAL A 48 5.31 -18.54 0.41
C VAL A 48 4.84 -17.15 0.84
N ALA A 49 5.73 -16.15 0.79
CA ALA A 49 5.43 -14.79 1.23
C ALA A 49 4.25 -14.16 0.49
N ARG A 50 4.11 -14.43 -0.82
CA ARG A 50 3.00 -13.93 -1.64
C ARG A 50 1.64 -14.58 -1.34
N ARG A 51 1.61 -15.73 -0.65
CA ARG A 51 0.36 -16.40 -0.27
C ARG A 51 -0.14 -15.90 1.08
N ASP A 52 0.78 -15.66 2.02
CA ASP A 52 0.48 -15.26 3.39
C ASP A 52 0.65 -13.74 3.58
N THR A 53 -0.19 -12.98 2.87
CA THR A 53 -0.16 -11.52 2.93
C THR A 53 -1.14 -10.97 3.96
N VAL A 54 -0.80 -9.83 4.57
CA VAL A 54 -1.58 -9.15 5.60
C VAL A 54 -1.72 -7.68 5.19
N LYS A 55 -2.96 -7.18 5.26
CA LYS A 55 -3.25 -5.76 5.09
C LYS A 55 -3.00 -5.01 6.39
N ILE A 56 -2.23 -3.93 6.31
CA ILE A 56 -1.91 -3.02 7.39
C ILE A 56 -2.89 -1.85 7.32
N PRO A 57 -3.64 -1.58 8.39
CA PRO A 57 -4.39 -0.33 8.51
C PRO A 57 -3.43 0.84 8.73
N ILE A 58 -3.37 1.77 7.77
CA ILE A 58 -2.52 2.96 7.82
C ILE A 58 -3.42 4.20 7.93
N ARG A 59 -3.10 5.11 8.86
CA ARG A 59 -3.77 6.40 9.02
C ARG A 59 -2.77 7.52 8.77
N GLY A 60 -2.92 8.22 7.65
CA GLY A 60 -1.94 9.20 7.20
C GLY A 60 -0.61 8.54 6.92
N THR A 61 0.38 8.76 7.79
CA THR A 61 1.74 8.20 7.66
C THR A 61 2.08 7.12 8.69
N THR A 62 1.19 6.86 9.65
CA THR A 62 1.46 6.08 10.87
C THR A 62 0.42 4.99 11.14
N ILE A 63 0.65 4.20 12.19
CA ILE A 63 -0.23 3.11 12.64
C ILE A 63 -1.31 3.64 13.61
N PRO A 64 -2.53 3.08 13.67
CA PRO A 64 -3.61 3.65 14.48
C PRO A 64 -3.42 3.58 15.99
N GLN A 65 -2.85 2.48 16.51
CA GLN A 65 -2.75 2.25 17.96
C GLN A 65 -1.42 1.58 18.35
N LYS A 66 -1.02 1.77 19.60
CA LYS A 66 0.12 1.06 20.19
C LYS A 66 -0.25 -0.40 20.44
N ILE A 67 0.60 -1.32 19.99
CA ILE A 67 0.41 -2.76 20.20
C ILE A 67 1.69 -3.38 20.77
N THR A 68 1.50 -4.31 21.71
CA THR A 68 2.56 -5.17 22.22
C THR A 68 2.14 -6.63 22.06
N VAL A 69 2.92 -7.42 21.32
CA VAL A 69 2.66 -8.85 21.09
C VAL A 69 3.88 -9.67 21.50
N LYS A 70 3.62 -10.85 22.06
CA LYS A 70 4.65 -11.82 22.42
C LYS A 70 4.55 -13.05 21.53
N LYS A 71 5.66 -13.42 20.89
CA LYS A 71 5.82 -14.69 20.17
C LYS A 71 7.00 -15.48 20.74
N GLY A 72 6.70 -16.59 21.42
CA GLY A 72 7.71 -17.35 22.15
C GLY A 72 8.40 -16.47 23.21
N ALA A 73 9.73 -16.35 23.13
CA ALA A 73 10.53 -15.51 24.02
C ALA A 73 10.80 -14.08 23.47
N THR A 74 10.20 -13.72 22.33
CA THR A 74 10.35 -12.39 21.72
C THR A 74 9.09 -11.57 21.98
N ILE A 75 9.26 -10.34 22.45
CA ILE A 75 8.17 -9.37 22.62
C ILE A 75 8.42 -8.23 21.65
N VAL A 76 7.43 -7.90 20.82
CA VAL A 76 7.47 -6.80 19.87
C VAL A 76 6.48 -5.75 20.34
N MET A 77 6.97 -4.52 20.48
CA MET A 77 6.15 -3.35 20.77
C MET A 77 6.25 -2.39 19.59
N ILE A 78 5.10 -1.95 19.09
CA ILE A 78 4.96 -0.98 18.00
C ILE A 78 4.10 0.16 18.50
N LYS A 79 4.57 1.40 18.32
CA LYS A 79 3.89 2.62 18.74
C LYS A 79 3.78 3.59 17.55
N PRO A 80 2.64 4.28 17.39
CA PRO A 80 2.55 5.40 16.46
C PRO A 80 3.58 6.48 16.79
N ALA A 81 4.10 7.09 15.73
CA ALA A 81 4.96 8.26 15.80
C ALA A 81 4.31 9.45 15.08
N GLY A 82 4.76 10.66 15.40
CA GLY A 82 4.38 11.87 14.67
C GLY A 82 5.04 11.94 13.29
N GLU A 83 4.51 12.79 12.43
CA GLU A 83 5.00 12.97 11.06
C GLU A 83 6.48 13.37 11.04
N GLY A 84 7.25 12.74 10.15
CA GLY A 84 8.69 13.03 9.99
C GLY A 84 9.62 12.30 10.97
N THR A 85 9.11 11.39 11.79
CA THR A 85 9.92 10.53 12.67
C THR A 85 10.66 9.44 11.90
N GLY A 86 10.09 8.98 10.78
CA GLY A 86 10.60 7.84 10.03
C GLY A 86 10.35 6.50 10.74
N VAL A 87 10.90 5.43 10.15
CA VAL A 87 10.78 4.06 10.67
C VAL A 87 11.94 3.73 11.62
N ILE A 88 11.71 3.88 12.92
CA ILE A 88 12.67 3.54 13.96
C ILE A 88 12.30 2.16 14.53
N ALA A 89 12.85 1.10 13.94
CA ALA A 89 12.55 -0.27 14.34
C ALA A 89 13.76 -1.21 14.26
N ALA A 90 13.66 -2.38 14.90
CA ALA A 90 14.65 -3.45 14.74
C ALA A 90 14.72 -3.92 13.28
N GLY A 91 15.91 -4.25 12.75
CA GLY A 91 16.11 -4.45 11.31
C GLY A 91 15.11 -5.39 10.60
N ALA A 92 14.73 -6.50 11.24
CA ALA A 92 13.73 -7.42 10.68
C ALA A 92 12.30 -6.84 10.67
N MET A 93 11.96 -6.02 11.66
CA MET A 93 10.68 -5.33 11.76
C MET A 93 10.63 -4.13 10.81
N ARG A 94 11.75 -3.41 10.68
CA ARG A 94 11.92 -2.28 9.78
C ARG A 94 11.60 -2.67 8.33
N ALA A 95 12.15 -3.79 7.86
CA ALA A 95 11.87 -4.30 6.51
C ALA A 95 10.37 -4.55 6.26
N ILE A 96 9.62 -5.02 7.26
CA ILE A 96 8.18 -5.25 7.15
C ILE A 96 7.42 -3.92 7.10
N LEU A 97 7.76 -2.98 7.98
CA LEU A 97 7.06 -1.71 8.11
C LEU A 97 7.31 -0.80 6.89
N GLU A 98 8.54 -0.75 6.39
CA GLU A 98 8.90 0.01 5.18
C GLU A 98 8.21 -0.58 3.93
N LEU A 99 8.29 -1.90 3.72
CA LEU A 99 7.61 -2.56 2.59
C LEU A 99 6.09 -2.55 2.72
N GLY A 100 5.58 -2.40 3.95
CA GLY A 100 4.16 -2.22 4.22
C GLY A 100 3.67 -0.78 3.99
N GLY A 101 4.54 0.17 3.65
CA GLY A 101 4.14 1.56 3.39
C GLY A 101 4.00 2.45 4.62
N VAL A 102 4.39 1.98 5.81
CA VAL A 102 4.39 2.78 7.04
C VAL A 102 5.61 3.69 7.03
N LYS A 103 5.39 5.01 7.12
CA LYS A 103 6.48 6.00 7.08
C LYS A 103 6.97 6.35 8.48
N ASP A 104 6.06 6.52 9.43
CA ASP A 104 6.38 7.00 10.77
C ASP A 104 5.97 5.98 11.83
N VAL A 105 6.94 5.35 12.50
CA VAL A 105 6.65 4.34 13.52
C VAL A 105 7.85 4.10 14.42
N VAL A 106 7.59 3.92 15.71
CA VAL A 106 8.61 3.51 16.69
C VAL A 106 8.32 2.08 17.13
N GLY A 107 9.25 1.17 16.82
CA GLY A 107 9.17 -0.23 17.14
C GLY A 107 10.36 -0.71 17.96
N LYS A 108 10.11 -1.46 19.03
CA LYS A 108 11.16 -2.10 19.83
C LYS A 108 10.89 -3.59 20.00
N SER A 109 11.91 -4.40 19.73
CA SER A 109 11.96 -5.80 20.14
C SER A 109 12.59 -5.91 21.53
N LEU A 110 11.91 -6.60 22.44
CA LEU A 110 12.35 -6.95 23.79
C LEU A 110 12.50 -8.48 23.91
N GLY A 111 13.34 -8.93 24.84
CA GLY A 111 13.62 -10.35 25.04
C GLY A 111 14.54 -10.95 23.98
N SER A 112 14.10 -12.04 23.33
CA SER A 112 14.92 -12.77 22.35
C SER A 112 15.07 -12.02 21.02
N ARG A 113 16.31 -11.99 20.49
CA ARG A 113 16.70 -11.33 19.24
C ARG A 113 16.59 -12.22 18.00
N ASN A 114 15.87 -13.34 18.06
CA ASN A 114 15.73 -14.24 16.91
C ASN A 114 14.90 -13.58 15.80
N PRO A 115 15.45 -13.31 14.60
CA PRO A 115 14.75 -12.59 13.53
C PRO A 115 13.48 -13.30 13.06
N ILE A 116 13.47 -14.64 13.07
CA ILE A 116 12.28 -15.42 12.68
C ILE A 116 11.10 -15.10 13.60
N ASN A 117 11.34 -15.08 14.91
CA ASN A 117 10.30 -14.78 15.88
C ASN A 117 9.89 -13.31 15.86
N ILE A 118 10.85 -12.39 15.67
CA ILE A 118 10.54 -10.96 15.52
C ILE A 118 9.61 -10.73 14.34
N VAL A 119 9.89 -11.35 13.18
CA VAL A 119 9.05 -11.24 11.99
C VAL A 119 7.65 -11.77 12.24
N TYR A 120 7.51 -12.99 12.77
CA TYR A 120 6.17 -13.55 13.05
C TYR A 120 5.42 -12.79 14.14
N ALA A 121 6.11 -12.28 15.18
CA ALA A 121 5.51 -11.42 16.18
C ALA A 121 5.01 -10.09 15.58
N THR A 122 5.77 -9.53 14.64
CA THR A 122 5.40 -8.29 13.93
C THR A 122 4.16 -8.54 13.07
N MET A 123 4.12 -9.64 12.29
CA MET A 123 2.94 -9.99 11.50
C MET A 123 1.69 -10.21 12.37
N GLU A 124 1.84 -10.83 13.53
CA GLU A 124 0.75 -11.02 14.49
C GLU A 124 0.30 -9.69 15.10
N ALA A 125 1.23 -8.78 15.41
CA ALA A 125 0.90 -7.43 15.85
C ALA A 125 0.12 -6.64 14.78
N LEU A 126 0.53 -6.74 13.51
CA LEU A 126 -0.16 -6.07 12.41
C LEU A 126 -1.59 -6.62 12.19
N ARG A 127 -1.79 -7.94 12.34
CA ARG A 127 -3.14 -8.55 12.27
C ARG A 127 -4.08 -8.12 13.40
N GLN A 128 -3.53 -7.73 14.55
CA GLN A 128 -4.31 -7.24 15.69
C GLN A 128 -4.64 -5.74 15.60
N LEU A 129 -4.03 -5.03 14.65
CA LEU A 129 -4.40 -3.64 14.42
C LEU A 129 -5.84 -3.57 13.92
N LYS A 130 -6.56 -2.61 14.48
CA LYS A 130 -7.91 -2.29 14.08
C LYS A 130 -7.95 -0.82 13.71
N ASP A 131 -8.64 -0.52 12.63
CA ASP A 131 -8.98 0.85 12.32
C ASP A 131 -9.97 1.38 13.36
N PRO A 132 -9.68 2.53 14.01
CA PRO A 132 -10.54 3.09 15.03
C PRO A 132 -11.91 3.46 14.45
N ASP A 133 -11.96 3.91 13.20
CA ASP A 133 -13.21 4.31 12.55
C ASP A 133 -14.09 3.07 12.27
N VAL A 134 -13.48 1.97 11.82
CA VAL A 134 -14.18 0.69 11.60
C VAL A 134 -14.69 0.12 12.93
N GLU A 135 -13.88 0.18 13.98
CA GLU A 135 -14.26 -0.32 15.31
C GLU A 135 -15.32 0.58 15.98
N LEU A 136 -15.24 1.90 15.80
CA LEU A 136 -16.23 2.86 16.31
C LEU A 136 -17.59 2.67 15.63
N ASN A 137 -17.60 2.53 14.31
CA ASN A 137 -18.83 2.26 13.55
C ASN A 137 -19.45 0.91 13.93
N ARG A 138 -18.62 -0.13 14.13
CA ARG A 138 -19.07 -1.44 14.63
C ARG A 138 -19.73 -1.34 16.01
N ARG A 139 -19.19 -0.52 16.92
CA ARG A 139 -19.74 -0.32 18.27
C ARG A 139 -21.02 0.53 18.27
N LEU A 140 -21.08 1.54 17.42
CA LEU A 140 -22.22 2.46 17.33
C LEU A 140 -23.36 1.94 16.45
N GLY A 141 -23.20 0.79 15.78
CA GLY A 141 -24.20 0.20 14.89
C GLY A 141 -24.48 1.03 13.63
N ARG A 142 -23.59 1.98 13.28
CA ARG A 142 -23.73 2.82 12.09
C ARG A 142 -23.19 2.08 10.86
N PRO A 143 -23.85 2.18 9.70
CA PRO A 143 -23.33 1.60 8.47
C PRO A 143 -21.96 2.22 8.15
N MET A 144 -21.07 1.40 7.59
CA MET A 144 -19.71 1.82 7.24
C MET A 144 -19.76 3.04 6.32
N PRO A 145 -18.89 4.05 6.50
CA PRO A 145 -18.68 5.06 5.48
C PRO A 145 -18.06 4.36 4.27
N SER A 146 -18.91 3.96 3.31
CA SER A 146 -18.43 3.56 2.00
C SER A 146 -17.73 4.76 1.37
N GLU A 147 -16.66 4.50 0.63
CA GLU A 147 -15.73 5.43 -0.02
C GLU A 147 -16.36 6.43 -1.05
N ALA A 148 -17.64 6.77 -0.94
CA ALA A 148 -18.40 7.60 -1.88
C ALA A 148 -18.38 9.11 -1.59
N THR A 149 -17.77 9.60 -0.50
CA THR A 149 -17.61 11.06 -0.29
C THR A 149 -16.21 11.51 -0.73
N LYS A 150 -15.89 11.29 -2.01
CA LYS A 150 -14.77 11.99 -2.66
C LYS A 150 -15.28 13.41 -2.99
N VAL A 151 -15.14 14.31 -2.02
CA VAL A 151 -15.04 15.77 -2.14
C VAL A 151 -15.52 16.35 -3.48
N GLU A 152 -16.79 16.75 -3.58
CA GLU A 152 -17.14 17.90 -4.42
C GLU A 152 -16.50 19.13 -3.75
N THR A 153 -15.38 19.58 -4.31
CA THR A 153 -14.90 20.93 -4.03
C THR A 153 -15.95 21.90 -4.57
N ILE A 154 -16.67 22.56 -3.66
CA ILE A 154 -17.40 23.79 -3.99
C ILE A 154 -16.33 24.79 -4.44
N PRO A 155 -16.37 25.36 -5.66
CA PRO A 155 -15.52 26.49 -6.00
C PRO A 155 -16.02 27.70 -5.21
N VAL A 156 -15.40 27.96 -4.05
CA VAL A 156 -15.54 29.22 -3.33
C VAL A 156 -14.65 30.23 -4.06
N GLY A 157 -15.25 31.07 -4.90
CA GLY A 157 -14.52 32.14 -5.59
C GLY A 157 -15.18 32.69 -6.85
N ALA A 158 -16.47 33.01 -6.81
CA ALA A 158 -17.05 33.93 -7.79
C ALA A 158 -16.86 35.36 -7.26
N ASN A 159 -15.82 36.06 -7.74
CA ASN A 159 -15.81 37.51 -7.83
C ASN A 159 -16.25 37.87 -9.26
N PRO A 160 -17.31 38.69 -9.47
CA PRO A 160 -17.91 38.90 -10.79
C PRO A 160 -17.23 39.96 -11.68
N ASP A 161 -16.10 40.55 -11.29
CA ASP A 161 -15.51 41.67 -12.04
C ASP A 161 -14.08 41.36 -12.51
N SER A 162 -13.94 41.11 -13.83
CA SER A 162 -12.77 41.46 -14.70
C SER A 162 -12.57 40.51 -15.89
N ALA A 163 -13.64 40.17 -16.62
CA ALA A 163 -13.49 39.68 -17.99
C ALA A 163 -13.65 40.86 -18.97
N GLN A 164 -12.55 41.52 -19.31
CA GLN A 164 -12.45 42.28 -20.55
C GLN A 164 -12.28 41.29 -21.73
N PRO A 165 -12.90 41.54 -22.90
CA PRO A 165 -12.72 40.69 -24.07
C PRO A 165 -11.44 41.06 -24.81
N ASP A 166 -10.57 40.08 -25.06
CA ASP A 166 -9.41 40.24 -25.95
C ASP A 166 -9.83 39.89 -27.39
N LEU A 167 -10.03 40.94 -28.20
CA LEU A 167 -10.24 40.85 -29.64
C LEU A 167 -8.89 40.65 -30.33
N SER A 168 -8.48 39.40 -30.58
CA SER A 168 -7.27 39.16 -31.38
C SER A 168 -7.19 37.81 -32.12
N GLN A 169 -8.26 37.02 -32.21
CA GLN A 169 -8.23 35.73 -32.93
C GLN A 169 -9.41 35.55 -33.88
N LEU A 170 -9.44 36.39 -34.92
CA LEU A 170 -10.01 36.04 -36.23
C LEU A 170 -8.80 35.83 -37.15
N GLU A 171 -8.54 34.58 -37.54
CA GLU A 171 -7.88 34.20 -38.81
C GLU A 171 -7.52 32.71 -38.75
N SER A 172 -8.45 31.84 -39.17
CA SER A 172 -8.21 30.77 -40.16
C SER A 172 -9.45 29.87 -40.26
N SER A 173 -9.73 29.50 -41.50
CA SER A 173 -10.89 28.84 -42.06
C SER A 173 -11.17 27.42 -41.54
N GLU A 174 -12.43 27.11 -41.23
CA GLU A 174 -12.98 25.74 -41.37
C GLU A 174 -14.52 25.67 -41.53
N VAL A 175 -15.20 26.78 -41.83
CA VAL A 175 -16.69 26.84 -41.87
C VAL A 175 -17.27 26.98 -43.29
N VAL A 176 -16.44 27.08 -44.34
CA VAL A 176 -16.94 27.34 -45.71
C VAL A 176 -17.28 26.07 -46.52
N GLU A 177 -16.84 24.88 -46.10
CA GLU A 177 -17.03 23.65 -46.92
C GLU A 177 -18.28 22.82 -46.58
N SER A 178 -18.99 23.13 -45.50
CA SER A 178 -20.14 22.32 -45.04
C SER A 178 -21.52 22.87 -45.50
N LEU A 179 -21.58 24.09 -46.04
CA LEU A 179 -22.84 24.80 -46.30
C LEU A 179 -23.26 24.90 -47.79
N MET A 180 -22.55 24.26 -48.72
CA MET A 180 -22.87 24.32 -50.16
C MET A 180 -23.40 23.02 -50.82
N SER A 181 -23.73 21.97 -50.06
CA SER A 181 -24.11 20.67 -50.66
C SER A 181 -25.61 20.31 -50.62
N GLN A 182 -26.52 21.13 -50.08
CA GLN A 182 -27.95 20.78 -50.09
C GLN A 182 -28.84 21.97 -50.45
N ARG A 183 -29.18 22.07 -51.73
CA ARG A 183 -30.45 22.65 -52.18
C ARG A 183 -31.15 21.63 -53.08
N PRO A 184 -32.32 21.10 -52.69
CA PRO A 184 -33.29 20.60 -53.65
C PRO A 184 -34.12 21.78 -54.16
N GLY A 185 -34.17 21.97 -55.48
CA GLY A 185 -35.15 22.83 -56.15
C GLY A 185 -36.06 21.99 -57.03
N GLU A 186 -37.33 21.85 -56.64
CA GLU A 186 -38.49 21.83 -57.53
C GLU A 186 -38.66 23.28 -58.09
N THR A 187 -39.16 23.61 -59.29
CA THR A 187 -39.89 22.91 -60.36
C THR A 187 -39.98 23.86 -61.59
N LEU A 188 -40.30 23.28 -62.77
CA LEU A 188 -41.08 23.82 -63.91
C LEU A 188 -40.43 24.62 -65.07
N GLU A 189 -40.92 24.24 -66.28
CA GLU A 189 -40.97 24.93 -67.60
C GLU A 189 -39.63 25.11 -68.36
N GLY A 190 -39.50 24.85 -69.67
CA GLY A 190 -40.40 24.50 -70.76
C GLY A 190 -39.58 24.37 -72.08
N ASP A 191 -40.25 23.89 -73.13
CA ASP A 191 -39.85 23.71 -74.54
C ASP A 191 -38.80 22.64 -74.92
#